data_AF-A0A560WHR7-F1
#
_entry.id   AF-A0A560WHR7-F1
#
_cell.length_a   1.000
_cell.length_b   1.000
_cell.length_c   1.000
_cell.angle_alpha   90.00
_cell.angle_beta   90.00
_cell.angle_gamma   90.00
#
_symmetry.space_group_name_H-M   'P 1'
#
loop_
_entity.id
_entity.type
_entity.pdbx_description
1 polymer ?
#
loop_
_entity_poly.entity_id
_entity_poly.type
_entity_poly.pdbx_seq_one_letter_code
_entity_poly.pdbx_strand_id
1 'polypeptide(L)'
;MTGAPKGLADVVGDRYGGAAVTGKAETGRWRGAKVAVVTGTGEQDGDVTLAVRAKGEDWRVVGGWWPSLGKAKGAQSLGGRTHVLVVGSDARPGEPADRSRADAIQLLGVDGEGGAGLMGFARDLWVPIPGHGQGKLNAALVYGGPDAQVAAVEQVSGIEPAGYVVTGFSGFTKIVDELGGLSFDAPRALDSHLPGGQIPEGESTLSGKEALSWARERKTLPGGDFDRSRNQGLLIAAAALQARMAGPQVIPEAMTVIDKHATSNLSAEEMLLFSAAFFKVSPTKVGHTVAKGPVGTAGGGQSVVFLGDEAKASLRDFADGRLGG
;
A
#
# COMPACT_ATOMS: atom_id res chain seq x y z
N MET A 1 21.57 -19.92 -9.39
CA MET A 1 20.79 -18.94 -8.60
C MET A 1 21.36 -18.77 -7.20
N THR A 2 21.88 -17.59 -6.86
CA THR A 2 22.46 -17.30 -5.54
C THR A 2 21.37 -16.93 -4.54
N GLY A 3 21.46 -17.39 -3.28
CA GLY A 3 20.48 -17.07 -2.23
C GLY A 3 19.20 -17.92 -2.25
N ALA A 4 19.04 -18.82 -3.22
CA ALA A 4 17.84 -19.63 -3.36
C ALA A 4 17.76 -20.72 -2.26
N PRO A 5 16.67 -20.78 -1.48
CA PRO A 5 16.42 -21.91 -0.59
C PRO A 5 16.11 -23.19 -1.38
N LYS A 6 16.24 -24.35 -0.72
CA LYS A 6 15.93 -25.67 -1.30
C LYS A 6 14.55 -25.67 -1.99
N GLY A 7 14.51 -26.21 -3.20
CA GLY A 7 13.32 -26.36 -4.04
C GLY A 7 12.92 -25.10 -4.83
N LEU A 8 13.42 -23.91 -4.50
CA LEU A 8 13.05 -22.70 -5.26
C LEU A 8 13.63 -22.72 -6.67
N ALA A 9 14.90 -23.12 -6.80
CA ALA A 9 15.58 -23.13 -8.10
C ALA A 9 14.90 -24.08 -9.12
N ASP A 10 14.36 -25.21 -8.65
CA ASP A 10 13.70 -26.21 -9.50
C ASP A 10 12.42 -25.64 -10.11
N VAL A 11 11.53 -25.09 -9.26
CA VAL A 11 10.24 -24.53 -9.70
C VAL A 11 10.42 -23.28 -10.56
N VAL A 12 11.47 -22.50 -10.31
CA VAL A 12 11.81 -21.36 -11.19
C VAL A 12 12.39 -21.86 -12.51
N GLY A 13 13.22 -22.91 -12.52
CA GLY A 13 13.75 -23.54 -13.74
C GLY A 13 12.66 -24.07 -14.66
N ASP A 14 11.58 -24.62 -14.11
CA ASP A 14 10.42 -25.07 -14.90
C ASP A 14 9.83 -23.95 -15.78
N ARG A 15 9.87 -22.71 -15.28
CA ARG A 15 9.41 -21.53 -16.04
C ARG A 15 10.22 -21.27 -17.30
N TYR A 16 11.47 -21.72 -17.32
CA TYR A 16 12.42 -21.63 -18.42
C TYR A 16 12.53 -22.96 -19.19
N GLY A 17 11.58 -23.88 -19.02
CA GLY A 17 11.60 -25.19 -19.68
C GLY A 17 12.72 -26.11 -19.17
N GLY A 18 13.09 -25.98 -17.90
CA GLY A 18 14.17 -26.74 -17.26
C GLY A 18 15.57 -26.16 -17.49
N ALA A 19 15.70 -25.01 -18.17
CA ALA A 19 16.98 -24.34 -18.34
C ALA A 19 17.50 -23.78 -17.00
N ALA A 20 18.83 -23.69 -16.87
CA ALA A 20 19.46 -23.12 -15.69
C ALA A 20 19.11 -21.64 -15.55
N VAL A 21 18.78 -21.22 -14.33
CA VAL A 21 18.45 -19.83 -14.01
C VAL A 21 19.64 -19.17 -13.31
N THR A 22 20.22 -18.18 -13.98
CA THR A 22 21.28 -17.31 -13.50
C THR A 22 20.66 -16.05 -12.91
N GLY A 23 20.82 -15.86 -11.59
CA GLY A 23 20.16 -14.77 -10.90
C GLY A 23 20.34 -14.83 -9.38
N LYS A 24 19.77 -13.86 -8.70
CA LYS A 24 19.74 -13.76 -7.23
C LYS A 24 18.32 -13.95 -6.73
N ALA A 25 18.16 -14.71 -5.64
CA ALA A 25 16.90 -14.86 -4.94
C ALA A 25 16.95 -14.09 -3.61
N GLU A 26 15.99 -13.21 -3.39
CA GLU A 26 15.70 -12.62 -2.08
C GLU A 26 14.46 -13.28 -1.50
N THR A 27 14.43 -13.47 -0.18
CA THR A 27 13.34 -14.17 0.50
C THR A 27 12.82 -13.40 1.70
N GLY A 28 11.56 -13.62 2.00
CA GLY A 28 10.84 -12.92 3.07
C GLY A 28 9.68 -13.74 3.58
N ARG A 29 8.83 -13.11 4.38
CA ARG A 29 7.64 -13.71 4.97
C ARG A 29 6.46 -12.78 4.92
N TRP A 30 5.29 -13.38 4.84
CA TRP A 30 4.01 -12.69 4.96
C TRP A 30 2.99 -13.66 5.53
N ARG A 31 2.33 -13.28 6.63
CA ARG A 31 1.28 -14.08 7.30
C ARG A 31 1.65 -15.56 7.47
N GLY A 32 2.92 -15.83 7.81
CA GLY A 32 3.45 -17.17 8.04
C GLY A 32 3.92 -17.94 6.79
N ALA A 33 3.54 -17.52 5.58
CA ALA A 33 4.09 -18.06 4.34
C ALA A 33 5.47 -17.44 4.04
N LYS A 34 6.29 -18.17 3.26
CA LYS A 34 7.52 -17.61 2.69
C LYS A 34 7.22 -17.00 1.33
N VAL A 35 7.89 -15.91 1.01
CA VAL A 35 7.88 -15.29 -0.31
C VAL A 35 9.29 -15.21 -0.86
N ALA A 36 9.42 -15.21 -2.18
CA ALA A 36 10.69 -15.03 -2.87
C ALA A 36 10.52 -14.17 -4.12
N VAL A 37 11.52 -13.33 -4.37
CA VAL A 37 11.71 -12.62 -5.63
C VAL A 37 13.05 -13.06 -6.21
N VAL A 38 13.03 -13.60 -7.42
CA VAL A 38 14.24 -13.98 -8.16
C VAL A 38 14.45 -12.98 -9.28
N THR A 39 15.58 -12.28 -9.28
CA THR A 39 16.01 -11.39 -10.36
C THR A 39 17.04 -12.11 -11.23
N GLY A 40 16.79 -12.14 -12.54
CA GLY A 40 17.70 -12.75 -13.53
C GLY A 40 18.94 -11.88 -13.79
N THR A 41 19.99 -12.51 -14.30
CA THR A 41 21.26 -11.87 -14.68
C THR A 41 21.76 -12.46 -16.00
N GLY A 42 22.67 -11.78 -16.69
CA GLY A 42 23.23 -12.26 -17.96
C GLY A 42 22.16 -12.29 -19.05
N GLU A 43 21.95 -13.44 -19.70
CA GLU A 43 20.90 -13.59 -20.72
C GLU A 43 19.48 -13.44 -20.16
N GLN A 44 19.31 -13.57 -18.84
CA GLN A 44 18.03 -13.41 -18.13
C GLN A 44 17.91 -12.04 -17.45
N ASP A 45 18.79 -11.08 -17.77
CA ASP A 45 18.74 -9.75 -17.18
C ASP A 45 17.37 -9.07 -17.44
N GLY A 46 16.84 -8.42 -16.41
CA GLY A 46 15.50 -7.83 -16.42
C GLY A 46 14.34 -8.81 -16.13
N ASP A 47 14.58 -10.12 -16.10
CA ASP A 47 13.57 -11.09 -15.68
C ASP A 47 13.36 -11.04 -14.16
N VAL A 48 12.09 -11.23 -13.77
CA VAL A 48 11.69 -11.38 -12.37
C VAL A 48 10.72 -12.52 -12.22
N THR A 49 10.99 -13.41 -11.28
CA THR A 49 10.08 -14.49 -10.89
C THR A 49 9.63 -14.31 -9.44
N LEU A 50 8.32 -14.37 -9.22
CA LEU A 50 7.68 -14.25 -7.92
C LEU A 50 7.22 -15.64 -7.48
N ALA A 51 7.60 -16.06 -6.28
CA ALA A 51 7.24 -17.36 -5.75
C ALA A 51 6.80 -17.27 -4.29
N VAL A 52 5.89 -18.17 -3.91
CA VAL A 52 5.41 -18.31 -2.54
C VAL A 52 5.56 -19.76 -2.08
N ARG A 53 5.62 -19.94 -0.77
CA ARG A 53 5.56 -21.27 -0.16
C ARG A 53 4.82 -21.20 1.16
N ALA A 54 3.61 -21.75 1.18
CA ALA A 54 2.84 -21.89 2.41
C ALA A 54 3.51 -22.88 3.38
N LYS A 55 3.03 -22.90 4.62
CA LYS A 55 3.59 -23.75 5.66
C LYS A 55 3.29 -25.22 5.35
N GLY A 56 4.33 -26.03 5.18
CA GLY A 56 4.20 -27.46 4.87
C GLY A 56 4.05 -27.77 3.38
N GLU A 57 4.06 -26.75 2.52
CA GLU A 57 3.98 -26.90 1.07
C GLU A 57 5.34 -26.67 0.38
N ASP A 58 5.38 -27.03 -0.89
CA ASP A 58 6.48 -26.76 -1.82
C ASP A 58 6.36 -25.35 -2.42
N TRP A 59 7.47 -24.85 -2.98
CA TRP A 59 7.47 -23.57 -3.67
C TRP A 59 6.55 -23.61 -4.89
N ARG A 60 5.86 -22.51 -5.16
CA ARG A 60 5.11 -22.30 -6.39
C ARG A 60 5.42 -20.92 -6.94
N VAL A 61 5.67 -20.85 -8.25
CA VAL A 61 5.73 -19.57 -8.97
C VAL A 61 4.30 -19.03 -9.11
N VAL A 62 4.10 -17.79 -8.67
CA VAL A 62 2.79 -17.11 -8.68
C VAL A 62 2.71 -16.02 -9.74
N GLY A 63 3.85 -15.52 -10.19
CA GLY A 63 3.89 -14.42 -11.14
C GLY A 63 5.29 -13.96 -11.49
N GLY A 64 5.39 -12.85 -12.19
CA GLY A 64 6.65 -12.29 -12.66
C GLY A 64 6.55 -11.67 -14.05
N TRP A 65 7.70 -11.35 -14.62
CA TRP A 65 7.86 -10.93 -16.01
C TRP A 65 9.18 -11.48 -16.54
N TRP A 66 9.19 -11.92 -17.80
CA TRP A 66 10.33 -12.65 -18.34
C TRP A 66 10.67 -12.19 -19.75
N PRO A 67 11.10 -10.92 -19.94
CA PRO A 67 11.49 -10.39 -21.26
C PRO A 67 12.47 -11.29 -22.01
N SER A 68 13.37 -12.01 -21.33
CA SER A 68 14.32 -12.94 -21.96
C SER A 68 13.65 -14.08 -22.73
N LEU A 69 12.41 -14.46 -22.35
CA LEU A 69 11.65 -15.54 -22.96
C LEU A 69 10.85 -15.12 -24.21
N GLY A 70 10.95 -13.85 -24.63
CA GLY A 70 10.24 -13.29 -25.77
C GLY A 70 8.74 -13.11 -25.55
N LYS A 71 8.02 -12.45 -26.48
CA LYS A 71 6.64 -11.97 -26.25
C LYS A 71 5.64 -13.04 -25.79
N ALA A 72 5.68 -14.24 -26.36
CA ALA A 72 4.69 -15.29 -26.07
C ALA A 72 4.90 -15.94 -24.69
N LYS A 73 6.15 -16.29 -24.37
CA LYS A 73 6.50 -16.95 -23.10
C LYS A 73 7.00 -15.98 -22.03
N GLY A 74 7.14 -14.69 -22.35
CA GLY A 74 7.69 -13.65 -21.49
C GLY A 74 6.67 -12.66 -20.94
N ALA A 75 5.39 -12.87 -21.27
CA ALA A 75 4.30 -12.02 -20.81
C ALA A 75 4.30 -11.89 -19.28
N GLN A 76 3.99 -10.68 -18.81
CA GLN A 76 3.86 -10.40 -17.39
C GLN A 76 2.66 -11.13 -16.79
N SER A 77 2.81 -11.58 -15.55
CA SER A 77 1.74 -12.14 -14.73
C SER A 77 1.86 -11.50 -13.34
N LEU A 78 1.10 -10.43 -13.12
CA LEU A 78 1.16 -9.61 -11.88
C LEU A 78 -0.21 -9.51 -11.20
N GLY A 79 -1.08 -10.48 -11.49
CA GLY A 79 -2.51 -10.33 -11.25
C GLY A 79 -3.18 -9.42 -12.29
N GLY A 80 -4.46 -9.15 -12.06
CA GLY A 80 -5.21 -8.16 -12.83
C GLY A 80 -5.46 -6.90 -12.00
N ARG A 81 -6.44 -6.11 -12.44
CA ARG A 81 -6.97 -4.98 -11.69
C ARG A 81 -7.24 -5.37 -10.23
N THR A 82 -6.65 -4.62 -9.30
CA THR A 82 -6.72 -4.91 -7.87
C THR A 82 -6.72 -3.60 -7.08
N HIS A 83 -7.50 -3.57 -6.00
CA HIS A 83 -7.46 -2.50 -5.01
C HIS A 83 -7.13 -3.06 -3.63
N VAL A 84 -6.32 -2.34 -2.86
CA VAL A 84 -5.95 -2.70 -1.48
C VAL A 84 -6.19 -1.50 -0.57
N LEU A 85 -6.87 -1.74 0.55
CA LEU A 85 -7.12 -0.71 1.55
C LEU A 85 -5.97 -0.63 2.56
N VAL A 86 -5.29 0.51 2.61
CA VAL A 86 -4.24 0.79 3.60
C VAL A 86 -4.79 1.72 4.66
N VAL A 87 -4.70 1.30 5.92
CA VAL A 87 -5.27 2.00 7.07
C VAL A 87 -4.21 2.31 8.11
N GLY A 88 -4.07 3.59 8.45
CA GLY A 88 -3.32 4.05 9.62
C GLY A 88 -4.28 4.42 10.73
N SER A 89 -4.24 3.69 11.84
CA SER A 89 -5.05 4.00 13.02
C SER A 89 -4.37 4.99 13.95
N ASP A 90 -5.16 5.64 14.83
CA ASP A 90 -4.65 6.49 15.91
C ASP A 90 -4.13 5.71 17.13
N ALA A 91 -3.96 4.38 16.99
CA ALA A 91 -3.47 3.51 18.05
C ALA A 91 -2.05 3.87 18.52
N ARG A 92 -1.94 4.02 19.83
CA ARG A 92 -0.70 4.30 20.58
C ARG A 92 -0.10 2.99 21.12
N PRO A 93 1.13 3.03 21.68
CA PRO A 93 1.73 1.83 22.28
C PRO A 93 0.79 1.17 23.30
N GLY A 94 0.47 -0.10 23.08
CA GLY A 94 -0.45 -0.89 23.91
C GLY A 94 -1.91 -0.88 23.45
N GLU A 95 -2.29 -0.06 22.46
CA GLU A 95 -3.65 -0.05 21.90
C GLU A 95 -3.75 -0.97 20.67
N PRO A 96 -4.92 -1.62 20.48
CA PRO A 96 -5.17 -2.45 19.30
C PRO A 96 -5.32 -1.60 18.02
N ALA A 97 -4.33 -1.67 17.13
CA ALA A 97 -4.33 -0.91 15.87
C ALA A 97 -5.54 -1.19 14.96
N ASP A 98 -6.13 -2.37 15.07
CA ASP A 98 -7.30 -2.82 14.32
C ASP A 98 -8.64 -2.54 15.02
N ARG A 99 -8.62 -1.87 16.18
CA ARG A 99 -9.81 -1.46 16.94
C ARG A 99 -9.75 0.01 17.42
N SER A 100 -8.81 0.78 16.88
CA SER A 100 -8.71 2.23 17.06
C SER A 100 -9.29 2.98 15.86
N ARG A 101 -9.36 4.32 15.88
CA ARG A 101 -9.95 5.08 14.78
C ARG A 101 -9.01 5.11 13.59
N ALA A 102 -9.54 4.94 12.38
CA ALA A 102 -8.78 5.03 11.14
C ALA A 102 -8.53 6.50 10.74
N ASP A 103 -7.35 7.04 11.07
CA ASP A 103 -6.98 8.43 10.81
C ASP A 103 -6.26 8.64 9.46
N ALA A 104 -5.84 7.54 8.83
CA ALA A 104 -5.44 7.46 7.43
C ALA A 104 -6.21 6.32 6.76
N ILE A 105 -6.96 6.62 5.70
CA ILE A 105 -7.76 5.64 4.95
C ILE A 105 -7.43 5.84 3.49
N GLN A 106 -6.64 4.94 2.91
CA GLN A 106 -6.07 5.08 1.57
C GLN A 106 -6.39 3.84 0.76
N LEU A 107 -7.14 3.98 -0.32
CA LEU A 107 -7.38 2.91 -1.29
C LEU A 107 -6.35 3.03 -2.41
N LEU A 108 -5.48 2.02 -2.51
CA LEU A 108 -4.48 1.92 -3.57
C LEU A 108 -5.04 1.02 -4.66
N GLY A 109 -4.88 1.42 -5.92
CA GLY A 109 -5.34 0.66 -7.08
C GLY A 109 -4.21 0.46 -8.09
N VAL A 110 -4.25 -0.67 -8.78
CA VAL A 110 -3.51 -0.94 -10.00
C VAL A 110 -4.47 -1.50 -11.06
N ASP A 111 -4.29 -1.12 -12.32
CA ASP A 111 -5.15 -1.59 -13.43
C ASP A 111 -4.66 -2.91 -14.07
N GLY A 112 -3.41 -3.30 -13.80
CA GLY A 112 -2.73 -4.45 -14.43
C GLY A 112 -2.12 -4.16 -15.81
N GLU A 113 -2.35 -2.96 -16.36
CA GLU A 113 -1.87 -2.48 -17.66
C GLU A 113 -0.81 -1.37 -17.55
N GLY A 114 -0.47 -0.96 -16.33
CA GLY A 114 0.60 -0.01 -16.02
C GLY A 114 0.12 1.35 -15.51
N GLY A 115 -1.18 1.49 -15.20
CA GLY A 115 -1.75 2.59 -14.44
C GLY A 115 -1.93 2.23 -12.96
N ALA A 116 -1.92 3.26 -12.12
CA ALA A 116 -2.23 3.14 -10.70
C ALA A 116 -2.93 4.39 -10.19
N GLY A 117 -3.53 4.28 -9.00
CA GLY A 117 -4.14 5.41 -8.33
C GLY A 117 -4.09 5.28 -6.82
N LEU A 118 -4.04 6.43 -6.15
CA LEU A 118 -4.20 6.54 -4.71
C LEU A 118 -5.40 7.41 -4.39
N MET A 119 -6.34 6.87 -3.62
CA MET A 119 -7.50 7.61 -3.16
C MET A 119 -7.54 7.64 -1.64
N GLY A 120 -7.25 8.81 -1.07
CA GLY A 120 -7.50 9.07 0.33
C GLY A 120 -8.99 9.27 0.60
N PHE A 121 -9.47 8.88 1.77
CA PHE A 121 -10.83 9.17 2.21
C PHE A 121 -10.77 10.12 3.41
N ALA A 122 -11.55 11.20 3.36
CA ALA A 122 -11.68 12.06 4.53
C ALA A 122 -12.27 11.24 5.69
N ARG A 123 -11.54 11.18 6.81
CA ARG A 123 -11.87 10.31 7.94
C ARG A 123 -13.24 10.61 8.57
N ASP A 124 -13.70 11.85 8.41
CA ASP A 124 -14.95 12.39 8.97
C ASP A 124 -16.12 12.26 7.97
N LEU A 125 -15.97 11.53 6.85
CA LEU A 125 -17.06 11.24 5.93
C LEU A 125 -18.25 10.61 6.68
N TRP A 126 -19.44 11.19 6.52
CA TRP A 126 -20.67 10.68 7.13
C TRP A 126 -21.28 9.59 6.24
N VAL A 127 -21.22 8.35 6.71
CA VAL A 127 -21.48 7.16 5.91
C VAL A 127 -22.23 6.10 6.71
N PRO A 128 -23.00 5.22 6.03
CA PRO A 128 -23.49 4.01 6.67
C PRO A 128 -22.31 3.13 7.09
N ILE A 129 -22.35 2.65 8.33
CA ILE A 129 -21.43 1.68 8.90
C ILE A 129 -22.21 0.37 9.12
N PRO A 130 -21.78 -0.75 8.50
CA PRO A 130 -22.43 -2.04 8.66
C PRO A 130 -22.63 -2.43 10.13
N GLY A 131 -23.87 -2.71 10.52
CA GLY A 131 -24.20 -3.09 11.92
C GLY A 131 -24.29 -1.94 12.93
N HIS A 132 -23.98 -0.69 12.55
CA HIS A 132 -23.89 0.44 13.48
C HIS A 132 -24.69 1.70 13.05
N GLY A 133 -25.30 1.70 11.86
CA GLY A 133 -26.07 2.84 11.36
C GLY A 133 -25.16 3.91 10.76
N GLN A 134 -25.54 5.19 10.88
CA GLN A 134 -24.73 6.28 10.33
C GLN A 134 -23.60 6.68 11.28
N GLY A 135 -22.41 6.90 10.74
CA GLY A 135 -21.24 7.30 11.52
C GLY A 135 -20.17 7.97 10.65
N LYS A 136 -19.11 8.45 11.31
CA LYS A 136 -17.90 8.88 10.62
C LYS A 136 -17.14 7.66 10.12
N LEU A 137 -16.62 7.72 8.90
CA LEU A 137 -15.95 6.61 8.25
C LEU A 137 -14.81 6.02 9.11
N ASN A 138 -14.08 6.85 9.86
CA ASN A 138 -13.01 6.39 10.74
C ASN A 138 -13.44 5.55 11.95
N ALA A 139 -14.72 5.61 12.32
CA ALA A 139 -15.27 4.86 13.43
C ALA A 139 -15.56 3.41 13.04
N ALA A 140 -15.64 3.09 11.74
CA ALA A 140 -15.90 1.73 11.26
C ALA A 140 -14.86 0.73 11.78
N LEU A 141 -13.57 1.11 11.80
CA LEU A 141 -12.49 0.30 12.37
C LEU A 141 -12.70 0.02 13.87
N VAL A 142 -13.14 1.02 14.65
CA VAL A 142 -13.44 0.83 16.09
C VAL A 142 -14.57 -0.17 16.28
N TYR A 143 -15.65 0.02 15.53
CA TYR A 143 -16.89 -0.73 15.71
C TYR A 143 -16.77 -2.19 15.30
N GLY A 144 -16.30 -2.44 14.07
CA GLY A 144 -16.30 -3.79 13.50
C GLY A 144 -14.93 -4.29 13.07
N GLY A 145 -13.86 -3.55 13.34
CA GLY A 145 -12.52 -3.94 12.92
C GLY A 145 -12.29 -3.70 11.42
N PRO A 146 -11.22 -4.28 10.87
CA PRO A 146 -10.81 -4.05 9.49
C PRO A 146 -11.90 -4.41 8.46
N ASP A 147 -12.65 -5.49 8.68
CA ASP A 147 -13.71 -5.91 7.75
C ASP A 147 -14.85 -4.88 7.66
N ALA A 148 -15.24 -4.28 8.80
CA ALA A 148 -16.22 -3.20 8.77
C ALA A 148 -15.66 -1.92 8.13
N GLN A 149 -14.37 -1.65 8.27
CA GLN A 149 -13.72 -0.54 7.58
C GLN A 149 -13.69 -0.74 6.06
N VAL A 150 -13.39 -1.97 5.60
CA VAL A 150 -13.44 -2.36 4.18
C VAL A 150 -14.86 -2.18 3.64
N ALA A 151 -15.85 -2.76 4.31
CA ALA A 151 -17.25 -2.67 3.87
C ALA A 151 -17.79 -1.23 3.86
N ALA A 152 -17.39 -0.38 4.82
CA ALA A 152 -17.76 1.03 4.80
C ALA A 152 -17.11 1.79 3.64
N VAL A 153 -15.83 1.50 3.32
CA VAL A 153 -15.16 2.09 2.13
C VAL A 153 -15.83 1.61 0.84
N GLU A 154 -16.14 0.32 0.73
CA GLU A 154 -16.84 -0.26 -0.42
C GLU A 154 -18.21 0.39 -0.63
N GLN A 155 -19.00 0.61 0.42
CA GLN A 155 -20.30 1.28 0.31
C GLN A 155 -20.20 2.72 -0.21
N VAL A 156 -19.11 3.41 0.11
CA VAL A 156 -18.86 4.79 -0.33
C VAL A 156 -18.35 4.83 -1.76
N SER A 157 -17.51 3.87 -2.14
CA SER A 157 -16.77 3.88 -3.40
C SER A 157 -17.41 3.07 -4.52
N GLY A 158 -18.15 2.01 -4.18
CA GLY A 158 -18.54 0.95 -5.09
C GLY A 158 -17.38 0.05 -5.53
N ILE A 159 -16.23 0.14 -4.86
CA ILE A 159 -15.01 -0.62 -5.16
C ILE A 159 -14.76 -1.59 -4.02
N GLU A 160 -14.72 -2.89 -4.34
CA GLU A 160 -14.39 -3.96 -3.42
C GLU A 160 -12.86 -4.12 -3.32
N PRO A 161 -12.22 -3.79 -2.19
CA PRO A 161 -10.80 -4.03 -1.99
C PRO A 161 -10.54 -5.53 -1.83
N ALA A 162 -9.49 -6.05 -2.47
CA ALA A 162 -9.06 -7.44 -2.30
C ALA A 162 -8.66 -7.79 -0.86
N GLY A 163 -8.27 -6.78 -0.09
CA GLY A 163 -7.96 -6.91 1.32
C GLY A 163 -7.46 -5.60 1.91
N TYR A 164 -6.89 -5.70 3.11
CA TYR A 164 -6.42 -4.54 3.85
C TYR A 164 -5.03 -4.72 4.43
N VAL A 165 -4.38 -3.60 4.75
CA VAL A 165 -3.22 -3.53 5.65
C VAL A 165 -3.49 -2.45 6.69
N VAL A 166 -3.50 -2.81 7.97
CA VAL A 166 -3.73 -1.90 9.10
C VAL A 166 -2.48 -1.79 9.96
N THR A 167 -2.06 -0.57 10.28
CA THR A 167 -1.01 -0.30 11.26
C THR A 167 -1.41 0.85 12.20
N GLY A 168 -0.75 0.96 13.34
CA GLY A 168 -0.86 2.09 14.28
C GLY A 168 0.41 2.92 14.27
N PHE A 169 0.50 3.93 15.14
CA PHE A 169 1.65 4.84 15.15
C PHE A 169 2.99 4.12 15.39
N SER A 170 3.05 3.21 16.37
CA SER A 170 4.29 2.47 16.65
C SER A 170 4.67 1.51 15.54
N GLY A 171 3.70 0.93 14.84
CA GLY A 171 3.98 0.02 13.73
C GLY A 171 4.52 0.78 12.54
N PHE A 172 3.84 1.88 12.16
CA PHE A 172 4.27 2.77 11.09
C PHE A 172 5.70 3.28 11.28
N THR A 173 6.04 3.81 12.47
CA THR A 173 7.39 4.34 12.71
C THR A 173 8.45 3.25 12.56
N LYS A 174 8.20 2.05 13.10
CA LYS A 174 9.13 0.91 12.99
C LYS A 174 9.28 0.41 11.57
N ILE A 175 8.20 0.40 10.78
CA ILE A 175 8.28 0.04 9.36
C ILE A 175 9.23 0.97 8.63
N VAL A 176 9.07 2.28 8.80
CA VAL A 176 9.94 3.28 8.16
C VAL A 176 11.39 3.11 8.63
N ASP A 177 11.62 3.01 9.94
CA ASP A 177 12.97 2.92 10.50
C ASP A 177 13.68 1.60 10.12
N GLU A 178 12.98 0.45 10.16
CA GLU A 178 13.56 -0.86 9.79
C GLU A 178 13.86 -0.97 8.28
N LEU A 179 13.19 -0.20 7.43
CA LEU A 179 13.48 -0.11 5.99
C LEU A 179 14.54 0.95 5.66
N GLY A 180 15.18 1.54 6.67
CA GLY A 180 16.28 2.49 6.49
C GLY A 180 15.83 3.94 6.28
N GLY A 181 14.60 4.28 6.67
CA GLY A 181 14.03 5.61 6.47
C GLY A 181 13.31 5.75 5.13
N LEU A 182 12.71 6.93 4.92
CA LEU A 182 11.95 7.27 3.73
C LEU A 182 12.55 8.47 3.00
N SER A 183 13.10 8.26 1.82
CA SER A 183 13.48 9.33 0.90
C SER A 183 12.22 10.10 0.49
N PHE A 184 12.21 11.40 0.76
CA PHE A 184 11.04 12.24 0.60
C PHE A 184 11.45 13.64 0.13
N ASP A 185 10.86 14.09 -0.97
CA ASP A 185 10.94 15.47 -1.42
C ASP A 185 9.75 16.24 -0.85
N ALA A 186 10.00 17.00 0.22
CA ALA A 186 8.98 17.74 0.91
C ALA A 186 8.57 18.97 0.07
N PRO A 187 7.32 19.07 -0.41
CA PRO A 187 6.88 20.18 -1.29
C PRO A 187 6.82 21.53 -0.58
N ARG A 188 6.98 21.54 0.74
CA ARG A 188 7.04 22.70 1.62
C ARG A 188 7.63 22.26 2.95
N ALA A 189 8.22 23.20 3.68
CA ALA A 189 8.65 22.93 5.04
C ALA A 189 7.47 22.55 5.94
N LEU A 190 7.69 21.59 6.83
CA LEU A 190 6.81 21.28 7.95
C LEU A 190 7.37 21.95 9.19
N ASP A 191 6.59 22.86 9.76
CA ASP A 191 6.78 23.38 11.12
C ASP A 191 5.57 22.96 11.96
N SER A 192 5.73 21.85 12.66
CA SER A 192 4.72 21.24 13.51
C SER A 192 5.24 21.09 14.94
N HIS A 193 4.35 21.28 15.89
CA HIS A 193 4.56 21.03 17.32
C HIS A 193 4.57 19.52 17.65
N LEU A 194 4.32 18.65 16.66
CA LEU A 194 4.50 17.22 16.81
C LEU A 194 5.99 16.86 16.93
N PRO A 195 6.35 15.84 17.74
CA PRO A 195 7.73 15.39 17.83
C PRO A 195 8.27 14.92 16.48
N GLY A 196 9.32 15.56 15.95
CA GLY A 196 9.86 15.28 14.61
C GLY A 196 9.17 16.08 13.50
N GLY A 197 8.38 17.09 13.88
CA GLY A 197 7.64 17.95 12.97
C GLY A 197 8.42 19.12 12.39
N GLN A 198 9.75 19.06 12.39
CA GLN A 198 10.62 20.12 11.85
C GLN A 198 11.33 19.53 10.63
N ILE A 199 10.69 19.63 9.46
CA ILE A 199 11.17 19.02 8.21
C ILE A 199 11.36 20.15 7.19
N PRO A 200 12.58 20.34 6.64
CA PRO A 200 12.80 21.36 5.63
C PRO A 200 12.06 21.02 4.33
N GLU A 201 11.83 22.04 3.50
CA GLU A 201 11.42 21.84 2.12
C GLU A 201 12.56 21.17 1.31
N GLY A 202 12.21 20.35 0.32
CA GLY A 202 13.14 19.65 -0.54
C GLY A 202 13.45 18.22 -0.09
N GLU A 203 14.48 17.65 -0.71
CA GLU A 203 14.88 16.25 -0.50
C GLU A 203 15.47 16.01 0.88
N SER A 204 14.95 15.00 1.57
CA SER A 204 15.48 14.50 2.83
C SER A 204 15.19 13.00 2.98
N THR A 205 15.84 12.34 3.96
CA THR A 205 15.45 11.00 4.39
C THR A 205 14.77 11.11 5.75
N LEU A 206 13.47 10.87 5.77
CA LEU A 206 12.66 10.92 6.99
C LEU A 206 12.85 9.66 7.82
N SER A 207 13.13 9.84 9.11
CA SER A 207 12.90 8.82 10.12
C SER A 207 11.40 8.51 10.26
N GLY A 208 11.07 7.38 10.88
CA GLY A 208 9.69 7.01 11.15
C GLY A 208 8.94 8.06 11.96
N LYS A 209 9.63 8.74 12.87
CA LYS A 209 9.07 9.84 13.67
C LYS A 209 8.75 11.09 12.84
N GLU A 210 9.63 11.46 11.91
CA GLU A 210 9.43 12.58 10.98
C GLU A 210 8.30 12.26 9.99
N ALA A 211 8.33 11.07 9.38
CA ALA A 211 7.26 10.59 8.50
C ALA A 211 5.90 10.56 9.23
N LEU A 212 5.87 10.13 10.50
CA LEU A 212 4.64 10.11 11.29
C LEU A 212 4.14 11.54 11.58
N SER A 213 5.04 12.48 11.83
CA SER A 213 4.67 13.89 12.02
C SER A 213 4.09 14.48 10.74
N TRP A 214 4.71 14.21 9.59
CA TRP A 214 4.21 14.62 8.28
C TRP A 214 2.80 14.07 8.01
N ALA A 215 2.56 12.79 8.31
CA ALA A 215 1.28 12.12 8.13
C ALA A 215 0.16 12.62 9.07
N ARG A 216 0.52 13.26 10.18
CA ARG A 216 -0.40 13.69 11.25
C ARG A 216 -0.70 15.19 11.25
N GLU A 217 0.16 16.00 10.65
CA GLU A 217 -0.04 17.44 10.62
C GLU A 217 -1.31 17.81 9.86
N ARG A 218 -2.07 18.76 10.40
CA ARG A 218 -3.30 19.29 9.80
C ARG A 218 -3.62 20.72 10.21
N LYS A 219 -3.05 21.22 11.31
CA LYS A 219 -3.36 22.53 11.89
C LYS A 219 -2.67 23.65 11.12
N THR A 220 -1.48 23.41 10.60
CA THR A 220 -0.71 24.37 9.80
C THR A 220 -1.00 24.24 8.30
N LEU A 221 -1.85 23.29 7.90
CA LEU A 221 -2.24 23.06 6.52
C LEU A 221 -3.51 23.89 6.19
N PRO A 222 -3.52 24.71 5.12
CA PRO A 222 -4.70 25.49 4.74
C PRO A 222 -5.94 24.63 4.46
N GLY A 223 -5.77 23.45 3.84
CA GLY A 223 -6.83 22.48 3.59
C GLY A 223 -7.09 21.52 4.75
N GLY A 224 -6.46 21.74 5.90
CA GLY A 224 -6.71 21.00 7.13
C GLY A 224 -6.56 19.49 6.99
N ASP A 225 -7.64 18.78 7.33
CA ASP A 225 -7.70 17.32 7.31
C ASP A 225 -7.56 16.73 5.89
N PHE A 226 -8.02 17.45 4.86
CA PHE A 226 -7.91 17.02 3.46
C PHE A 226 -6.46 17.06 2.99
N ASP A 227 -5.71 18.10 3.35
CA ASP A 227 -4.28 18.17 3.06
C ASP A 227 -3.51 17.11 3.85
N ARG A 228 -3.92 16.78 5.08
CA ARG A 228 -3.34 15.65 5.84
C ARG A 228 -3.55 14.32 5.09
N SER A 229 -4.75 14.06 4.61
CA SER A 229 -5.04 12.86 3.81
C SER A 229 -4.19 12.80 2.54
N ARG A 230 -3.95 13.96 1.90
CA ARG A 230 -3.03 14.05 0.76
C ARG A 230 -1.58 13.78 1.19
N ASN A 231 -1.11 14.35 2.29
CA ASN A 231 0.24 14.09 2.80
C ASN A 231 0.49 12.59 3.07
N GLN A 232 -0.52 11.88 3.58
CA GLN A 232 -0.44 10.42 3.78
C GLN A 232 -0.24 9.67 2.46
N GLY A 233 -1.02 10.01 1.42
CA GLY A 233 -0.85 9.43 0.08
C GLY A 233 0.51 9.76 -0.55
N LEU A 234 1.06 10.96 -0.29
CA LEU A 234 2.41 11.33 -0.76
C LEU A 234 3.51 10.47 -0.13
N LEU A 235 3.41 10.12 1.15
CA LEU A 235 4.38 9.21 1.79
C LEU A 235 4.32 7.80 1.18
N ILE A 236 3.11 7.32 0.85
CA ILE A 236 2.93 6.02 0.17
C ILE A 236 3.55 6.06 -1.24
N ALA A 237 3.31 7.14 -1.99
CA ALA A 237 3.89 7.32 -3.31
C ALA A 237 5.43 7.41 -3.25
N ALA A 238 5.98 8.11 -2.27
CA ALA A 238 7.42 8.19 -2.04
C ALA A 238 8.02 6.82 -1.70
N ALA A 239 7.36 6.03 -0.86
CA ALA A 239 7.81 4.67 -0.53
C ALA A 239 7.80 3.74 -1.76
N ALA A 240 6.77 3.84 -2.60
CA ALA A 240 6.69 3.10 -3.86
C ALA A 240 7.79 3.52 -4.84
N LEU A 241 8.10 4.81 -4.94
CA LEU A 241 9.20 5.33 -5.76
C LEU A 241 10.57 4.86 -5.26
N GLN A 242 10.82 4.95 -3.95
CA GLN A 242 12.04 4.44 -3.32
C GLN A 242 12.24 2.95 -3.59
N ALA A 243 11.20 2.13 -3.41
CA ALA A 243 11.24 0.71 -3.72
C ALA A 243 11.53 0.45 -5.21
N ARG A 244 10.91 1.22 -6.11
CA ARG A 244 11.15 1.13 -7.55
C ARG A 244 12.60 1.42 -7.92
N MET A 245 13.20 2.46 -7.32
CA MET A 245 14.60 2.83 -7.56
C MET A 245 15.57 1.77 -7.03
N ALA A 246 15.24 1.13 -5.90
CA ALA A 246 16.05 0.05 -5.36
C ALA A 246 15.93 -1.24 -6.20
N GLY A 247 14.77 -1.51 -6.79
CA GLY A 247 14.50 -2.69 -7.60
C GLY A 247 13.65 -3.75 -6.88
N PRO A 248 13.05 -4.70 -7.62
CA PRO A 248 12.04 -5.62 -7.11
C PRO A 248 12.55 -6.59 -6.03
N GLN A 249 13.87 -6.77 -5.94
CA GLN A 249 14.50 -7.60 -4.92
C GLN A 249 14.28 -7.10 -3.48
N VAL A 250 13.83 -5.85 -3.28
CA VAL A 250 13.50 -5.33 -1.94
C VAL A 250 12.13 -5.78 -1.42
N ILE A 251 11.25 -6.28 -2.30
CA ILE A 251 9.87 -6.66 -1.92
C ILE A 251 9.83 -7.68 -0.77
N PRO A 252 10.63 -8.77 -0.76
CA PRO A 252 10.56 -9.76 0.32
C PRO A 252 10.91 -9.19 1.70
N GLU A 253 11.91 -8.32 1.80
CA GLU A 253 12.28 -7.66 3.04
C GLU A 253 11.18 -6.68 3.48
N ALA A 254 10.70 -5.84 2.56
CA ALA A 254 9.60 -4.91 2.82
C ALA A 254 8.34 -5.62 3.34
N MET A 255 7.93 -6.71 2.70
CA MET A 255 6.82 -7.55 3.16
C MET A 255 7.08 -8.08 4.56
N THR A 256 8.30 -8.56 4.84
CA THR A 256 8.65 -9.10 6.18
C THR A 256 8.57 -8.03 7.26
N VAL A 257 9.06 -6.82 6.99
CA VAL A 257 9.03 -5.71 7.95
C VAL A 257 7.59 -5.24 8.20
N ILE A 258 6.80 -5.07 7.13
CA ILE A 258 5.39 -4.69 7.25
C ILE A 258 4.63 -5.77 8.03
N ASP A 259 4.88 -7.05 7.76
CA ASP A 259 4.23 -8.19 8.44
C ASP A 259 4.42 -8.17 9.97
N LYS A 260 5.59 -7.72 10.45
CA LYS A 260 5.86 -7.61 11.90
C LYS A 260 5.03 -6.52 12.59
N HIS A 261 4.64 -5.49 11.85
CA HIS A 261 4.15 -4.22 12.41
C HIS A 261 2.77 -3.80 11.89
N ALA A 262 2.12 -4.67 11.12
CA ALA A 262 0.80 -4.48 10.57
C ALA A 262 -0.03 -5.77 10.63
N THR A 263 -1.35 -5.60 10.58
CA THR A 263 -2.33 -6.68 10.41
C THR A 263 -2.89 -6.63 8.99
N SER A 264 -3.08 -7.79 8.37
CA SER A 264 -3.63 -7.91 7.03
C SER A 264 -4.36 -9.25 6.88
N ASN A 265 -5.37 -9.28 6.01
CA ASN A 265 -6.02 -10.50 5.53
C ASN A 265 -5.54 -10.95 4.14
N LEU A 266 -4.68 -10.17 3.48
CA LEU A 266 -4.11 -10.54 2.18
C LEU A 266 -3.25 -11.79 2.32
N SER A 267 -3.42 -12.72 1.39
CA SER A 267 -2.50 -13.84 1.23
C SER A 267 -1.12 -13.36 0.79
N ALA A 268 -0.11 -14.21 0.96
CA ALA A 268 1.24 -13.92 0.51
C ALA A 268 1.35 -13.77 -1.02
N GLU A 269 0.49 -14.46 -1.77
CA GLU A 269 0.41 -14.33 -3.23
C GLU A 269 -0.17 -12.98 -3.64
N GLU A 270 -1.32 -12.59 -3.07
CA GLU A 270 -1.95 -11.30 -3.35
C GLU A 270 -1.03 -10.13 -3.01
N MET A 271 -0.42 -10.14 -1.81
CA MET A 271 0.49 -9.07 -1.40
C MET A 271 1.75 -8.99 -2.27
N LEU A 272 2.31 -10.13 -2.67
CA LEU A 272 3.51 -10.19 -3.52
C LEU A 272 3.21 -9.69 -4.94
N LEU A 273 2.11 -10.14 -5.54
CA LEU A 273 1.67 -9.70 -6.87
C LEU A 273 1.33 -8.22 -6.89
N PHE A 274 0.56 -7.75 -5.90
CA PHE A 274 0.21 -6.33 -5.76
C PHE A 274 1.45 -5.44 -5.61
N SER A 275 2.38 -5.84 -4.75
CA SER A 275 3.65 -5.11 -4.56
C SER A 275 4.49 -5.07 -5.83
N ALA A 276 4.55 -6.18 -6.57
CA ALA A 276 5.29 -6.28 -7.83
C ALA A 276 4.64 -5.47 -8.97
N ALA A 277 3.31 -5.31 -8.97
CA ALA A 277 2.60 -4.51 -9.97
C ALA A 277 3.10 -3.06 -10.05
N PHE A 278 3.45 -2.43 -8.92
CA PHE A 278 3.96 -1.05 -8.88
C PHE A 278 5.29 -0.86 -9.63
N PHE A 279 6.07 -1.91 -9.85
CA PHE A 279 7.29 -1.85 -10.66
C PHE A 279 7.00 -1.76 -12.16
N LYS A 280 5.77 -2.05 -12.59
CA LYS A 280 5.31 -1.92 -13.98
C LYS A 280 4.41 -0.71 -14.22
N VAL A 281 3.96 -0.05 -13.16
CA VAL A 281 3.23 1.21 -13.26
C VAL A 281 4.13 2.29 -13.88
N SER A 282 3.59 3.12 -14.76
CA SER A 282 4.30 4.31 -15.24
C SER A 282 4.24 5.40 -14.17
N PRO A 283 5.36 5.99 -13.72
CA PRO A 283 5.35 7.08 -12.73
C PRO A 283 4.48 8.27 -13.18
N THR A 284 4.36 8.50 -14.48
CA THR A 284 3.51 9.55 -15.07
C THR A 284 2.01 9.22 -15.07
N LYS A 285 1.62 7.99 -14.72
CA LYS A 285 0.24 7.50 -14.70
C LYS A 285 -0.22 7.12 -13.28
N VAL A 286 0.28 7.83 -12.27
CA VAL A 286 -0.13 7.68 -10.88
C VAL A 286 -0.92 8.90 -10.46
N GLY A 287 -2.24 8.79 -10.50
CA GLY A 287 -3.12 9.83 -9.98
C GLY A 287 -3.31 9.72 -8.47
N HIS A 288 -3.51 10.85 -7.81
CA HIS A 288 -3.76 10.91 -6.38
C HIS A 288 -4.81 11.97 -6.06
N THR A 289 -5.86 11.57 -5.34
CA THR A 289 -6.93 12.46 -4.91
C THR A 289 -7.44 12.08 -3.52
N VAL A 290 -8.32 12.93 -2.96
CA VAL A 290 -8.99 12.69 -1.68
C VAL A 290 -10.51 12.75 -1.89
N ALA A 291 -11.21 11.67 -1.57
CA ALA A 291 -12.65 11.62 -1.49
C ALA A 291 -13.13 12.48 -0.31
N LYS A 292 -13.69 13.65 -0.63
CA LYS A 292 -14.10 14.70 0.32
C LYS A 292 -15.36 15.42 -0.18
N GLY A 293 -15.80 16.44 0.57
CA GLY A 293 -16.87 17.35 0.16
C GLY A 293 -17.17 18.37 1.24
N PRO A 294 -18.37 18.97 1.26
CA PRO A 294 -18.69 20.04 2.19
C PRO A 294 -18.70 19.55 3.65
N VAL A 295 -18.18 20.40 4.54
CA VAL A 295 -18.27 20.19 5.98
C VAL A 295 -19.66 20.60 6.45
N GLY A 296 -20.26 19.80 7.31
CA GLY A 296 -21.54 20.10 7.94
C GLY A 296 -21.65 19.47 9.32
N THR A 297 -22.90 19.29 9.77
CA THR A 297 -23.20 18.75 11.11
C THR A 297 -24.17 17.59 10.99
N ALA A 298 -23.90 16.49 11.70
CA ALA A 298 -24.78 15.31 11.77
C ALA A 298 -24.70 14.63 13.15
N GLY A 299 -25.53 13.62 13.39
CA GLY A 299 -25.40 12.72 14.55
C GLY A 299 -25.40 13.43 15.91
N GLY A 300 -26.26 14.42 16.11
CA GLY A 300 -26.37 15.15 17.39
C GLY A 300 -25.36 16.28 17.58
N GLY A 301 -24.91 16.92 16.50
CA GLY A 301 -24.07 18.13 16.57
C GLY A 301 -22.59 17.92 16.20
N GLN A 302 -22.21 16.75 15.70
CA GLN A 302 -20.84 16.45 15.31
C GLN A 302 -20.52 17.10 13.96
N SER A 303 -19.34 17.71 13.84
CA SER A 303 -18.81 18.13 12.53
C SER A 303 -18.46 16.90 11.69
N VAL A 304 -18.97 16.85 10.46
CA VAL A 304 -18.81 15.75 9.51
C VAL A 304 -18.49 16.28 8.11
N VAL A 305 -18.04 15.39 7.23
CA VAL A 305 -17.85 15.67 5.80
C VAL A 305 -18.92 14.90 5.02
N PHE A 306 -19.63 15.56 4.11
CA PHE A 306 -20.49 14.87 3.16
C PHE A 306 -19.72 14.59 1.87
N LEU A 307 -19.96 13.45 1.24
CA LEU A 307 -19.29 13.10 -0.02
C LEU A 307 -19.75 14.04 -1.15
N GLY A 308 -18.83 14.81 -1.72
CA GLY A 308 -19.10 15.75 -2.80
C GLY A 308 -19.22 15.08 -4.16
N ASP A 309 -19.79 15.78 -5.14
CA ASP A 309 -20.03 15.21 -6.47
C ASP A 309 -18.74 14.99 -7.28
N GLU A 310 -17.74 15.86 -7.11
CA GLU A 310 -16.39 15.64 -7.68
C GLU A 310 -15.76 14.36 -7.13
N ALA A 311 -15.88 14.11 -5.81
CA ALA A 311 -15.36 12.89 -5.21
C ALA A 311 -16.09 11.64 -5.74
N LYS A 312 -17.42 11.71 -5.91
CA LYS A 312 -18.18 10.62 -6.56
C LYS A 312 -17.72 10.37 -7.99
N ALA A 313 -17.39 11.42 -8.75
CA ALA A 313 -16.84 11.26 -10.10
C ALA A 313 -15.47 10.58 -10.06
N SER A 314 -14.55 11.05 -9.22
CA SER A 314 -13.24 10.43 -9.06
C SER A 314 -13.33 8.96 -8.60
N LEU A 315 -14.27 8.62 -7.72
CA LEU A 315 -14.50 7.24 -7.28
C LEU A 315 -14.94 6.34 -8.45
N ARG A 316 -15.82 6.82 -9.34
CA ARG A 316 -16.20 6.09 -10.56
C ARG A 316 -15.02 5.91 -11.50
N ASP A 317 -14.22 6.95 -11.69
CA ASP A 317 -13.03 6.89 -12.55
C ASP A 317 -11.99 5.91 -11.98
N PHE A 318 -11.88 5.82 -10.66
CA PHE A 318 -10.93 4.94 -9.98
C PHE A 318 -11.33 3.45 -9.97
N ALA A 319 -12.53 3.11 -10.42
CA ALA A 319 -13.01 1.74 -10.43
C ALA A 319 -12.18 0.81 -11.34
N ASP A 320 -11.42 1.35 -12.30
CA ASP A 320 -10.50 0.58 -13.14
C ASP A 320 -9.10 0.39 -12.52
N GLY A 321 -8.83 0.96 -11.34
CA GLY A 321 -7.55 0.83 -10.65
C GLY A 321 -6.58 1.99 -10.87
N ARG A 322 -6.91 2.98 -11.70
CA ARG A 322 -6.04 4.15 -11.93
C ARG A 322 -6.77 5.48 -11.74
N LEU A 323 -6.01 6.54 -11.49
CA LEU A 323 -6.53 7.90 -11.39
C LEU A 323 -5.80 8.79 -12.39
N GLY A 324 -6.51 9.73 -13.02
CA GLY A 324 -5.92 10.70 -13.95
C GLY A 324 -5.58 10.15 -15.34
N GLY A 325 -6.48 9.30 -15.88
CA GLY A 325 -6.41 8.75 -17.24
C GLY A 325 -6.70 9.77 -18.34
#